data_AF-A0A6G2FIS6-F1
#
_entry.id   AF-A0A6G2FIS6-F1
#
_cell.length_a   1.000
_cell.length_b   1.000
_cell.length_c   1.000
_cell.angle_alpha   90.00
_cell.angle_beta   90.00
_cell.angle_gamma   90.00
#
_symmetry.space_group_name_H-M   'P 1'
#
loop_
_entity.id
_entity.type
_entity.pdbx_description
1 polymer ?
#
loop_
_entity_poly.entity_id
_entity_poly.type
_entity_poly.pdbx_seq_one_letter_code
_entity_poly.pdbx_strand_id
1 'polypeptide(L)'
;MKNKLFLSLVLCGLPIIPTIYFFSDLPDQMVIHINSEGIPDAYANKYLATFGVILFCMVIQFVHYKWKIQNKNELDGMAELISLLVMPVITNLTLLSILHYSLKGQKLIIDPTKIVGILLLILGLLIFNFKWNFMFLNPWRKIEQPLNDSLIKITSVLYSLSGLFLIFLHPSGLLRILVLIIVIVAPRFFLLLLN
;
A
#
# COMPACT_ATOMS: atom_id res chain seq x y z
N MET A 1 -6.07 21.67 3.50
CA MET A 1 -5.43 20.46 4.07
C MET A 1 -6.37 19.61 4.93
N LYS A 2 -7.10 20.16 5.93
CA LYS A 2 -8.09 19.40 6.74
C LYS A 2 -9.11 18.63 5.89
N ASN A 3 -9.63 19.25 4.84
CA ASN A 3 -10.60 18.63 3.92
C ASN A 3 -10.03 17.42 3.16
N LYS A 4 -8.70 17.41 2.90
CA LYS A 4 -8.02 16.32 2.20
C LYS A 4 -7.84 15.07 3.08
N LEU A 5 -7.48 15.26 4.36
CA LEU A 5 -7.47 14.18 5.35
C LEU A 5 -8.88 13.61 5.54
N PHE A 6 -9.87 14.48 5.72
CA PHE A 6 -11.24 14.06 5.92
C PHE A 6 -11.72 13.18 4.76
N LEU A 7 -11.48 13.61 3.52
CA LEU A 7 -11.78 12.81 2.33
C LEU A 7 -11.08 11.44 2.36
N SER A 8 -9.79 11.41 2.66
CA SER A 8 -9.02 10.16 2.76
C SER A 8 -9.59 9.21 3.82
N LEU A 9 -9.95 9.72 5.01
CA LEU A 9 -10.58 8.92 6.06
C LEU A 9 -11.95 8.41 5.63
N VAL A 10 -12.77 9.24 4.97
CA VAL A 10 -14.07 8.82 4.42
C VAL A 10 -13.88 7.69 3.40
N LEU A 11 -12.87 7.78 2.53
CA LEU A 11 -12.57 6.73 1.55
C LEU A 11 -12.07 5.43 2.22
N CYS A 12 -11.29 5.51 3.30
CA CYS A 12 -10.95 4.33 4.12
C CYS A 12 -12.20 3.70 4.76
N GLY A 13 -13.19 4.51 5.14
CA GLY A 13 -14.45 4.06 5.73
C GLY A 13 -15.50 3.57 4.74
N LEU A 14 -15.31 3.75 3.43
CA LEU A 14 -16.23 3.32 2.37
C LEU A 14 -16.67 1.83 2.51
N PRO A 15 -15.79 0.88 2.87
CA PRO A 15 -16.15 -0.52 3.06
C PRO A 15 -17.12 -0.80 4.22
N ILE A 16 -17.43 0.18 5.08
CA ILE A 16 -18.47 0.04 6.12
C ILE A 16 -19.83 -0.28 5.48
N ILE A 17 -20.13 0.28 4.31
CA ILE A 17 -21.41 0.08 3.62
C ILE A 17 -21.65 -1.41 3.30
N PRO A 18 -20.80 -2.10 2.51
CA PRO A 18 -20.97 -3.52 2.25
C PRO A 18 -20.81 -4.37 3.52
N THR A 19 -19.99 -3.95 4.49
CA THR A 19 -19.84 -4.65 5.77
C THR A 19 -21.17 -4.73 6.51
N ILE A 20 -21.85 -3.60 6.70
CA ILE A 20 -23.14 -3.55 7.41
C ILE A 20 -24.19 -4.32 6.62
N TYR A 21 -24.22 -4.15 5.29
CA TYR A 21 -25.21 -4.81 4.44
C TYR A 21 -25.14 -6.34 4.52
N PHE A 22 -23.94 -6.92 4.53
CA PHE A 22 -23.74 -8.37 4.60
C PHE A 22 -23.52 -8.91 6.02
N PHE A 23 -23.57 -8.07 7.06
CA PHE A 23 -23.05 -8.43 8.39
C PHE A 23 -23.74 -9.65 9.01
N SER A 24 -25.05 -9.82 8.79
CA SER A 24 -25.83 -10.95 9.27
C SER A 24 -25.43 -12.27 8.62
N ASP A 25 -24.93 -12.22 7.40
CA ASP A 25 -24.62 -13.38 6.57
C ASP A 25 -23.17 -13.82 6.73
N LEU A 26 -22.35 -13.01 7.42
CA LEU A 26 -20.96 -13.32 7.67
C LEU A 26 -20.81 -14.39 8.76
N PRO A 27 -19.92 -15.38 8.54
CA PRO A 27 -19.61 -16.38 9.56
C PRO A 27 -18.96 -15.71 10.77
N ASP A 28 -19.17 -16.26 11.97
CA ASP A 28 -18.58 -15.72 13.19
C ASP A 28 -17.04 -15.70 13.16
N GLN A 29 -16.45 -16.64 12.43
CA GLN A 29 -15.02 -16.71 12.16
C GLN A 29 -14.74 -16.44 10.67
N MET A 30 -14.01 -15.37 10.41
CA MET A 30 -13.67 -14.90 9.06
C MET A 30 -12.18 -15.07 8.79
N VAL A 31 -11.84 -15.33 7.53
CA VAL A 31 -10.46 -15.39 7.06
C VAL A 31 -9.91 -13.97 6.98
N ILE A 32 -8.74 -13.74 7.57
CA ILE A 32 -8.03 -12.45 7.52
C ILE A 32 -6.68 -12.53 6.80
N HIS A 33 -6.17 -13.74 6.58
CA HIS A 33 -4.97 -13.98 5.79
C HIS A 33 -5.15 -15.25 4.97
N ILE A 34 -4.67 -15.18 3.74
CA ILE A 34 -4.62 -16.30 2.80
C ILE A 34 -3.17 -16.42 2.36
N ASN A 35 -2.59 -17.61 2.52
CA ASN A 35 -1.20 -17.85 2.16
C ASN A 35 -0.99 -17.86 0.62
N SER A 36 0.26 -18.05 0.19
CA SER A 36 0.62 -18.06 -1.24
C SER A 36 0.05 -19.22 -2.04
N GLU A 37 -0.36 -20.31 -1.39
CA GLU A 37 -1.07 -21.46 -1.99
C GLU A 37 -2.59 -21.17 -2.07
N GLY A 38 -2.99 -20.02 -1.54
CA GLY A 38 -4.37 -19.62 -1.41
C GLY A 38 -5.10 -20.37 -0.29
N ILE A 39 -4.42 -21.00 0.64
CA ILE A 39 -5.07 -21.65 1.78
C ILE A 39 -5.22 -20.60 2.89
N PRO A 40 -6.42 -20.42 3.47
CA PRO A 40 -6.57 -19.63 4.68
C PRO A 40 -5.73 -20.20 5.81
N ASP A 41 -4.91 -19.37 6.44
CA ASP A 41 -4.03 -19.75 7.55
C ASP A 41 -4.17 -18.83 8.76
N ALA A 42 -4.88 -17.70 8.64
CA ALA A 42 -5.25 -16.86 9.78
C ALA A 42 -6.72 -16.42 9.74
N TYR A 43 -7.31 -16.36 10.94
CA TYR A 43 -8.71 -16.09 11.15
C TYR A 43 -8.92 -15.08 12.29
N ALA A 44 -10.03 -14.36 12.24
CA ALA A 44 -10.50 -13.53 13.33
C ALA A 44 -12.02 -13.59 13.45
N ASN A 45 -12.56 -13.11 14.57
CA ASN A 45 -13.99 -12.93 14.68
C ASN A 45 -14.49 -11.88 13.66
N LYS A 46 -15.75 -11.98 13.24
CA LYS A 46 -16.32 -11.10 12.21
C LYS A 46 -16.25 -9.61 12.53
N TYR A 47 -16.32 -9.21 13.80
CA TYR A 47 -16.20 -7.80 14.20
C TYR A 47 -14.79 -7.27 13.94
N LEU A 48 -13.77 -8.03 14.32
CA LEU A 48 -12.37 -7.66 14.14
C LEU A 48 -11.97 -7.72 12.66
N ALA A 49 -12.38 -8.78 11.95
CA ALA A 49 -12.08 -8.97 10.53
C ALA A 49 -12.70 -7.89 9.63
N THR A 50 -13.79 -7.25 10.07
CA THR A 50 -14.45 -6.19 9.32
C THR A 50 -14.11 -4.80 9.86
N PHE A 51 -14.72 -4.41 10.99
CA PHE A 51 -14.57 -3.08 11.56
C PHE A 51 -13.16 -2.83 12.11
N GLY A 52 -12.52 -3.86 12.66
CA GLY A 52 -11.16 -3.74 13.19
C GLY A 52 -10.15 -3.34 12.11
N VAL A 53 -10.22 -3.96 10.93
CA VAL A 53 -9.37 -3.64 9.78
C VAL A 53 -9.59 -2.21 9.30
N ILE A 54 -10.85 -1.80 9.15
CA ILE A 54 -11.20 -0.43 8.74
C ILE A 54 -10.62 0.60 9.73
N LEU A 55 -10.86 0.39 11.02
CA LEU A 55 -10.39 1.29 12.07
C LEU A 55 -8.86 1.36 12.11
N PHE A 56 -8.19 0.21 12.01
CA PHE A 56 -6.73 0.12 11.98
C PHE A 56 -6.14 0.94 10.83
N CYS A 57 -6.67 0.77 9.61
CA CYS A 57 -6.22 1.54 8.45
C CYS A 57 -6.51 3.04 8.58
N MET A 58 -7.66 3.44 9.14
CA MET A 58 -7.97 4.85 9.41
C MET A 58 -6.99 5.46 10.41
N VAL A 59 -6.61 4.73 11.46
CA VAL A 59 -5.62 5.18 12.45
C VAL A 59 -4.25 5.36 11.80
N ILE A 60 -3.78 4.41 10.98
CA ILE A 60 -2.51 4.56 10.26
C ILE A 60 -2.54 5.80 9.37
N GLN A 61 -3.63 6.01 8.63
CA GLN A 61 -3.78 7.17 7.75
C GLN A 61 -3.76 8.49 8.52
N PHE A 62 -4.39 8.53 9.68
CA PHE A 62 -4.38 9.68 10.57
C PHE A 62 -2.98 9.98 11.12
N VAL A 63 -2.27 8.94 11.59
CA VAL A 63 -0.89 9.07 12.09
C VAL A 63 0.06 9.54 10.99
N HIS A 64 -0.03 8.96 9.79
CA HIS A 64 0.73 9.40 8.61
C HIS A 64 0.54 10.89 8.33
N TYR A 65 -0.71 11.35 8.34
CA TYR A 65 -1.01 12.76 8.09
C TYR A 65 -0.48 13.69 9.20
N LYS A 66 -0.60 13.29 10.47
CA LYS A 66 -0.04 14.06 11.60
C LYS A 66 1.47 14.19 11.50
N TRP A 67 2.15 13.09 11.17
CA TRP A 67 3.59 13.08 10.93
C TRP A 67 3.99 14.03 9.80
N LYS A 68 3.23 14.05 8.70
CA LYS A 68 3.48 14.96 7.57
C LYS A 68 3.41 16.43 8.00
N ILE A 69 2.38 16.82 8.75
CA ILE A 69 2.22 18.19 9.25
C ILE A 69 3.40 18.59 10.14
N GLN A 70 3.78 17.73 11.08
CA GLN A 70 4.84 18.03 12.04
C GLN A 70 6.18 18.27 11.36
N ASN A 71 6.49 17.50 10.32
CA ASN A 71 7.78 17.60 9.61
C ASN A 71 7.79 18.64 8.50
N LYS A 72 6.71 19.42 8.29
CA LYS A 72 6.57 20.38 7.19
C LYS A 72 7.00 19.80 5.83
N ASN A 73 6.69 18.52 5.60
CA ASN A 73 7.07 17.86 4.35
C ASN A 73 6.21 18.42 3.21
N GLU A 74 6.78 19.37 2.46
CA GLU A 74 6.22 19.88 1.23
C GLU A 74 6.35 18.81 0.15
N LEU A 75 5.28 18.03 0.02
CA LEU A 75 5.08 17.14 -1.12
C LEU A 75 4.44 17.96 -2.24
N ASP A 76 4.86 17.71 -3.49
CA ASP A 76 4.13 18.19 -4.66
C ASP A 76 2.65 17.74 -4.61
N GLY A 77 1.76 18.48 -5.29
CA GLY A 77 0.32 18.31 -5.20
C GLY A 77 -0.16 16.89 -5.55
N MET A 78 0.46 16.23 -6.54
CA MET A 78 0.11 14.86 -6.90
C MET A 78 0.64 13.84 -5.90
N ALA A 79 1.89 14.02 -5.47
CA ALA A 79 2.52 13.26 -4.41
C ALA A 79 1.68 13.25 -3.12
N GLU A 80 1.14 14.40 -2.72
CA GLU A 80 0.19 14.48 -1.62
C GLU A 80 -1.12 13.72 -1.90
N LEU A 81 -1.64 13.77 -3.12
CA LEU A 81 -2.86 13.04 -3.47
C LEU A 81 -2.65 11.53 -3.35
N ILE A 82 -1.53 11.00 -3.86
CA ILE A 82 -1.25 9.57 -3.81
C ILE A 82 -1.08 9.11 -2.35
N SER A 83 -0.35 9.85 -1.52
CA SER A 83 -0.21 9.50 -0.10
C SER A 83 -1.55 9.48 0.64
N LEU A 84 -2.53 10.23 0.16
CA LEU A 84 -3.89 10.23 0.70
C LEU A 84 -4.78 9.11 0.15
N LEU A 85 -4.48 8.55 -1.01
CA LEU A 85 -5.30 7.53 -1.68
C LEU A 85 -4.80 6.10 -1.49
N VAL A 86 -3.50 5.89 -1.25
CA VAL A 86 -2.93 4.55 -1.09
C VAL A 86 -3.62 3.76 0.04
N MET A 87 -3.77 4.34 1.23
CA MET A 87 -4.39 3.63 2.35
C MET A 87 -5.88 3.31 2.10
N PRO A 88 -6.72 4.24 1.60
CA PRO A 88 -8.06 3.90 1.17
C PRO A 88 -8.12 2.73 0.18
N VAL A 89 -7.27 2.73 -0.84
CA VAL A 89 -7.24 1.67 -1.86
C VAL A 89 -6.93 0.32 -1.22
N ILE A 90 -5.87 0.24 -0.40
CA ILE A 90 -5.52 -0.99 0.31
C ILE A 90 -6.67 -1.46 1.19
N THR A 91 -7.26 -0.56 1.98
CA THR A 91 -8.38 -0.89 2.89
C THR A 91 -9.56 -1.49 2.14
N ASN A 92 -9.97 -0.87 1.03
CA ASN A 92 -11.10 -1.31 0.23
C ASN A 92 -10.83 -2.67 -0.42
N LEU A 93 -9.65 -2.85 -1.03
CA LEU A 93 -9.29 -4.12 -1.67
C LEU A 93 -9.24 -5.26 -0.66
N THR A 94 -8.57 -5.06 0.47
CA THR A 94 -8.47 -6.06 1.54
C THR A 94 -9.86 -6.46 2.04
N LEU A 95 -10.74 -5.50 2.33
CA LEU A 95 -12.04 -5.84 2.89
C LEU A 95 -12.98 -6.46 1.86
N LEU A 96 -12.97 -6.02 0.60
CA LEU A 96 -13.71 -6.66 -0.48
C LEU A 96 -13.27 -8.12 -0.65
N SER A 97 -11.97 -8.41 -0.59
CA SER A 97 -11.46 -9.77 -0.68
C SER A 97 -11.91 -10.64 0.50
N ILE A 98 -11.81 -10.13 1.73
CA ILE A 98 -12.23 -10.84 2.94
C ILE A 98 -13.73 -11.12 2.94
N LEU A 99 -14.56 -10.13 2.59
CA LEU A 99 -16.02 -10.27 2.49
C LEU A 99 -16.40 -11.27 1.41
N HIS A 100 -15.81 -11.17 0.22
CA HIS A 100 -16.10 -12.10 -0.87
C HIS A 100 -15.78 -13.54 -0.50
N TYR A 101 -14.61 -13.77 0.10
CA TYR A 101 -14.20 -15.09 0.55
C TYR A 101 -15.15 -15.64 1.61
N SER A 102 -15.51 -14.81 2.60
CA SER A 102 -16.34 -15.24 3.73
C SER A 102 -17.79 -15.52 3.32
N LEU A 103 -18.32 -14.83 2.31
CA LEU A 103 -19.69 -15.03 1.82
C LEU A 103 -19.82 -16.20 0.84
N LYS A 104 -18.85 -16.37 -0.07
CA LYS A 104 -18.95 -17.37 -1.15
C LYS A 104 -18.14 -18.64 -0.91
N GLY A 105 -17.26 -18.64 0.10
CA GLY A 105 -16.27 -19.71 0.30
C GLY A 105 -15.28 -19.84 -0.87
N GLN A 106 -15.26 -18.87 -1.77
CA GLN A 106 -14.47 -18.87 -2.99
C GLN A 106 -13.44 -17.76 -2.93
N LYS A 107 -12.24 -18.05 -3.41
CA LYS A 107 -11.22 -17.02 -3.63
C LYS A 107 -11.76 -16.01 -4.63
N LEU A 108 -11.67 -14.74 -4.27
CA LEU A 108 -11.73 -13.71 -5.29
C LEU A 108 -10.56 -13.99 -6.24
N ILE A 109 -10.84 -14.20 -7.54
CA ILE A 109 -9.83 -14.46 -8.57
C ILE A 109 -9.11 -13.13 -8.90
N ILE A 110 -8.53 -12.51 -7.88
CA ILE A 110 -7.62 -11.39 -8.02
C ILE A 110 -6.38 -11.80 -7.25
N ASP A 111 -5.39 -12.27 -8.00
CA ASP A 111 -4.09 -12.66 -7.45
C ASP A 111 -3.47 -11.43 -6.76
N PRO A 112 -3.29 -11.46 -5.43
CA PRO A 112 -2.75 -10.32 -4.68
C PRO A 112 -1.36 -9.91 -5.17
N THR A 113 -0.60 -10.84 -5.77
CA THR A 113 0.68 -10.57 -6.42
C THR A 113 0.53 -9.57 -7.56
N LYS A 114 -0.55 -9.67 -8.35
CA LYS A 114 -0.83 -8.75 -9.45
C LYS A 114 -1.27 -7.39 -8.94
N ILE A 115 -2.01 -7.33 -7.83
CA ILE A 115 -2.38 -6.06 -7.18
C ILE A 115 -1.10 -5.33 -6.73
N VAL A 116 -0.21 -6.02 -6.02
CA VAL A 116 1.07 -5.45 -5.57
C VAL A 116 1.93 -5.05 -6.77
N GLY A 117 1.95 -5.86 -7.83
CA GLY A 117 2.64 -5.54 -9.07
C GLY A 117 2.12 -4.26 -9.74
N ILE A 118 0.80 -4.10 -9.83
CA ILE A 118 0.16 -2.88 -10.34
C ILE A 118 0.52 -1.67 -9.46
N LEU A 119 0.49 -1.83 -8.13
CA LEU A 119 0.84 -0.77 -7.20
C LEU A 119 2.30 -0.32 -7.37
N LEU A 120 3.24 -1.26 -7.50
CA LEU A 120 4.66 -0.96 -7.73
C LEU A 120 4.90 -0.30 -9.08
N LEU A 121 4.19 -0.74 -10.14
CA LEU A 121 4.24 -0.12 -11.45
C LEU A 121 3.78 1.34 -11.40
N ILE A 122 2.62 1.58 -10.80
CA ILE A 122 2.09 2.94 -10.61
C ILE A 122 3.08 3.77 -9.79
N LEU A 123 3.58 3.24 -8.68
CA LEU A 123 4.53 3.94 -7.82
C LEU A 123 5.83 4.31 -8.54
N GLY A 124 6.39 3.41 -9.37
CA GLY A 124 7.57 3.69 -10.18
C GLY A 124 7.35 4.86 -11.16
N LEU A 125 6.24 4.85 -11.89
CA LEU A 125 5.85 5.95 -12.78
C LEU A 125 5.67 7.29 -12.04
N LEU A 126 5.11 7.24 -10.84
CA LEU A 126 4.89 8.42 -10.00
C LEU A 126 6.21 8.98 -9.44
N ILE A 127 7.15 8.13 -9.03
CA ILE A 127 8.49 8.54 -8.57
C ILE A 127 9.20 9.31 -9.69
N PHE A 128 9.13 8.83 -10.94
CA PHE A 128 9.74 9.51 -12.08
C PHE A 128 9.09 10.87 -12.38
N ASN A 129 7.76 10.91 -12.49
CA ASN A 129 7.03 12.10 -12.90
C ASN A 129 7.01 13.21 -11.84
N PHE A 130 6.96 12.86 -10.56
CA PHE A 130 6.80 13.82 -9.46
C PHE A 130 8.07 14.01 -8.61
N LYS A 131 9.20 13.40 -9.02
CA LYS A 131 10.47 13.44 -8.29
C LYS A 131 10.30 13.12 -6.80
N TRP A 132 9.49 12.11 -6.51
CA TRP A 132 8.89 11.94 -5.19
C TRP A 132 9.92 11.49 -4.14
N ASN A 133 10.15 12.32 -3.11
CA ASN A 133 11.28 12.19 -2.18
C ASN A 133 11.00 11.37 -0.89
N PHE A 134 9.77 10.86 -0.68
CA PHE A 134 9.38 10.27 0.62
C PHE A 134 10.21 9.03 1.03
N MET A 135 10.85 8.37 0.07
CA MET A 135 11.60 7.14 0.31
C MET A 135 13.04 7.38 0.78
N PHE A 136 13.54 8.62 0.64
CA PHE A 136 14.94 8.97 0.87
C PHE A 136 15.13 9.83 2.13
N LEU A 137 14.24 9.68 3.12
CA LEU A 137 14.35 10.32 4.43
C LEU A 137 15.59 9.82 5.18
N ASN A 138 16.73 10.46 4.91
CA ASN A 138 17.84 10.51 5.86
C ASN A 138 17.52 11.62 6.88
N PRO A 139 17.58 11.35 8.20
CA PRO A 139 17.46 12.39 9.22
C PRO A 139 18.50 13.52 9.06
N TRP A 140 19.59 13.26 8.34
CA TRP A 140 20.76 14.11 8.20
C TRP A 140 20.85 14.89 6.88
N ARG A 141 19.92 14.66 5.93
CA ARG A 141 19.94 15.36 4.64
C ARG A 141 19.12 16.64 4.74
N LYS A 142 19.76 17.80 4.51
CA LYS A 142 19.07 19.09 4.40
C LYS A 142 18.08 19.03 3.24
N ILE A 143 16.83 19.43 3.51
CA ILE A 143 15.69 19.45 2.57
C ILE A 143 16.00 20.26 1.29
N GLU A 144 16.99 21.15 1.35
CA GLU A 144 17.38 22.09 0.29
C GLU A 144 18.27 21.50 -0.81
N GLN A 145 18.79 20.27 -0.67
CA GLN A 145 19.59 19.65 -1.73
C GLN A 145 18.70 18.93 -2.75
N PRO A 146 18.78 19.25 -4.06
CA PRO A 146 18.05 18.52 -5.08
C PRO A 146 18.47 17.05 -5.04
N LEU A 147 17.49 16.16 -5.00
CA LEU A 147 17.73 14.73 -5.06
C LEU A 147 18.43 14.40 -6.39
N ASN A 148 19.43 13.51 -6.36
CA ASN A 148 20.15 13.13 -7.57
C ASN A 148 19.15 12.57 -8.60
N ASP A 149 18.99 13.26 -9.73
CA ASP A 149 18.06 12.87 -10.80
C ASP A 149 18.33 11.43 -11.29
N SER A 150 19.57 10.95 -11.21
CA SER A 150 19.94 9.57 -11.51
C SER A 150 19.36 8.57 -10.50
N LEU A 151 19.32 8.90 -9.21
CA LEU A 151 18.72 8.05 -8.18
C LEU A 151 17.20 7.96 -8.33
N ILE A 152 16.53 9.08 -8.67
CA ILE A 152 15.10 9.08 -8.97
C ILE A 152 14.81 8.16 -10.15
N LYS A 153 15.57 8.31 -11.25
CA LYS A 153 15.44 7.48 -12.45
C LYS A 153 15.64 6.00 -12.12
N ILE A 154 16.71 5.64 -11.44
CA ILE A 154 17.00 4.24 -11.07
C ILE A 154 15.88 3.67 -10.20
N THR A 155 15.44 4.42 -9.18
CA THR A 155 14.37 3.97 -8.28
C THR A 155 13.05 3.80 -9.02
N SER A 156 12.67 4.75 -9.88
CA SER A 156 11.46 4.64 -10.69
C SER A 156 11.47 3.42 -11.62
N VAL A 157 12.60 3.15 -12.28
CA VAL A 157 12.77 2.00 -13.17
C VAL A 157 12.70 0.69 -12.37
N LEU A 158 13.37 0.63 -11.23
CA LEU A 158 13.36 -0.54 -10.35
C LEU A 158 11.93 -0.88 -9.89
N TYR A 159 11.17 0.11 -9.45
CA TYR A 159 9.77 -0.07 -9.03
C TYR A 159 8.87 -0.49 -10.19
N SER A 160 8.99 0.16 -11.35
CA SER A 160 8.21 -0.17 -12.55
C SER A 160 8.49 -1.58 -13.07
N LEU A 161 9.76 -1.97 -13.18
CA LEU A 161 10.17 -3.29 -13.64
C LEU A 161 9.78 -4.39 -12.64
N SER A 162 9.92 -4.12 -11.34
CA SER A 162 9.46 -5.04 -10.29
C SER A 162 7.95 -5.24 -10.32
N GLY A 163 7.19 -4.17 -10.59
CA GLY A 163 5.76 -4.23 -10.81
C GLY A 163 5.37 -5.10 -12.00
N LEU A 164 5.97 -4.86 -13.17
CA LEU A 164 5.76 -5.66 -14.37
C LEU A 164 6.14 -7.13 -14.16
N PHE A 165 7.25 -7.39 -13.46
CA PHE A 165 7.70 -8.73 -13.13
C PHE A 165 6.64 -9.49 -12.32
N LEU A 166 6.08 -8.87 -11.29
CA LEU A 166 5.04 -9.47 -10.46
C LEU A 166 3.70 -9.66 -11.19
N ILE A 167 3.36 -8.78 -12.14
CA ILE A 167 2.13 -8.90 -12.95
C ILE A 167 2.22 -10.10 -13.91
N PHE A 168 3.34 -10.25 -14.62
CA PHE A 168 3.43 -11.16 -15.77
C PHE A 168 4.05 -12.52 -15.44
N LEU A 169 4.97 -12.60 -14.47
CA LEU A 169 5.81 -13.80 -14.32
C LEU A 169 5.39 -14.75 -13.19
N HIS A 170 4.28 -14.46 -12.48
CA HIS A 170 3.75 -15.24 -11.34
C HIS A 170 4.87 -15.95 -10.52
N PRO A 171 5.85 -15.18 -9.99
CA PRO A 171 7.06 -15.76 -9.41
C PRO A 171 6.76 -16.58 -8.16
N SER A 172 7.66 -17.50 -7.80
CA SER A 172 7.57 -18.28 -6.57
C SER A 172 7.65 -17.38 -5.32
N GLY A 173 7.17 -17.88 -4.18
CA GLY A 173 7.09 -17.08 -2.93
C GLY A 173 8.41 -16.45 -2.51
N LEU A 174 9.52 -17.18 -2.64
CA LEU A 174 10.87 -16.69 -2.31
C LEU A 174 11.30 -15.54 -3.24
N LEU A 175 11.04 -15.67 -4.54
CA LEU A 175 11.33 -14.61 -5.52
C LEU A 175 10.50 -13.34 -5.26
N ARG A 176 9.23 -13.47 -4.83
CA ARG A 176 8.40 -12.31 -4.43
C ARG A 176 9.04 -11.54 -3.27
N ILE A 177 9.49 -12.27 -2.24
CA ILE A 177 10.16 -11.68 -1.07
C ILE A 177 11.47 -10.99 -1.48
N LEU A 178 12.28 -11.63 -2.32
CA LEU A 178 13.51 -11.03 -2.83
C LEU A 178 13.27 -9.74 -3.60
N VAL A 179 12.26 -9.71 -4.48
CA VAL A 179 11.88 -8.49 -5.21
C VAL A 179 11.53 -7.36 -4.25
N LEU A 180 10.73 -7.63 -3.21
CA LEU A 180 10.37 -6.63 -2.20
C LEU A 180 11.59 -6.13 -1.40
N ILE A 181 12.51 -7.03 -1.02
CA ILE A 181 13.75 -6.67 -0.33
C ILE A 181 14.61 -5.77 -1.21
N ILE A 182 14.82 -6.14 -2.48
CA ILE A 182 15.62 -5.36 -3.44
C ILE A 182 15.03 -3.96 -3.62
N VAL A 183 13.71 -3.87 -3.79
CA VAL A 183 12.97 -2.62 -3.95
C VAL A 183 13.16 -1.69 -2.74
N ILE A 184 13.27 -2.22 -1.52
CA ILE A 184 13.50 -1.44 -0.29
C ILE A 184 14.98 -1.08 -0.09
N VAL A 185 15.87 -2.04 -0.33
CA VAL A 185 17.29 -1.93 0.06
C VAL A 185 18.13 -1.24 -1.02
N ALA A 186 17.93 -1.55 -2.30
CA ALA A 186 18.78 -1.05 -3.38
C ALA A 186 18.78 0.49 -3.49
N PRO A 187 17.64 1.21 -3.38
CA PRO A 187 17.65 2.67 -3.39
C PRO A 187 18.44 3.28 -2.23
N ARG A 188 18.43 2.63 -1.05
CA ARG A 188 19.17 3.06 0.14
C ARG A 188 20.67 2.78 0.03
N PHE A 189 21.04 1.65 -0.57
CA PHE A 189 22.44 1.29 -0.80
C PHE A 189 23.09 2.23 -1.82
N PHE A 190 22.36 2.58 -2.89
CA PHE A 190 22.84 3.53 -3.90
C PHE A 190 23.09 4.93 -3.33
N LEU A 191 22.29 5.34 -2.33
CA LEU A 191 22.52 6.57 -1.57
C LEU A 191 23.83 6.57 -0.78
N LEU A 192 24.23 5.42 -0.22
CA LEU A 192 25.49 5.30 0.53
C LEU A 192 26.73 5.39 -0.37
N LEU A 193 26.62 4.95 -1.63
CA LEU A 193 27.71 4.99 -2.61
C LEU A 193 27.91 6.39 -3.24
N LEU A 194 26.92 7.27 -3.13
CA LEU A 194 26.95 8.64 -3.66
C LEU A 194 27.43 9.69 -2.65
N ASN A 195 27.65 9.29 -1.39
CA ASN A 195 28.21 10.12 -0.31
C ASN A 195 29.68 9.77 -0.10
#